data_AF-V7B4M8-F1
#
_entry.id   AF-V7B4M8-F1
#
_cell.length_a   1.000
_cell.length_b   1.000
_cell.length_c   1.000
_cell.angle_alpha   90.00
_cell.angle_beta   90.00
_cell.angle_gamma   90.00
#
_symmetry.space_group_name_H-M   'P 1'
#
loop_
_entity.id
_entity.type
_entity.pdbx_description
1 polymer ?
#
loop_
_entity_poly.entity_id
_entity_poly.type
_entity_poly.pdbx_seq_one_letter_code
_entity_poly.pdbx_strand_id
1 'polypeptide(L)'
;MGCLKDLKPPVPLKDRNNLEKLTLAVLSHLPTAVLYVHDLSGECGTSPSDQFSIYKELRERFTGHLWLDVVSKCDLLRTSPVVYATDEPHPSQLDLENYRKSGPDGAINVSVKTEEGLPELKQRVHELLNLQMAKIIDTGNNQEK
;
A
#
# COMPACT_ATOMS: atom_id res chain seq x y z
N MET A 1 -13.66 26.22 2.31
CA MET A 1 -13.94 25.45 3.54
C MET A 1 -14.16 23.97 3.17
N GLY A 2 -13.19 23.33 2.53
CA GLY A 2 -13.17 21.88 2.27
C GLY A 2 -12.21 21.27 3.28
N CYS A 3 -12.69 20.33 4.07
CA CYS A 3 -12.23 20.19 5.44
C CYS A 3 -11.23 19.04 5.55
N LEU A 4 -10.31 19.16 6.50
CA LEU A 4 -9.58 18.07 7.14
C LEU A 4 -10.51 16.96 7.75
N LYS A 5 -11.82 17.00 7.47
CA LYS A 5 -12.91 16.12 7.91
C LYS A 5 -13.25 15.04 6.87
N ASP A 6 -12.65 15.08 5.68
CA ASP A 6 -13.01 14.17 4.58
C ASP A 6 -12.20 12.85 4.60
N LEU A 7 -11.17 12.74 5.45
CA LEU A 7 -10.51 11.45 5.66
C LEU A 7 -11.37 10.63 6.63
N LYS A 8 -11.95 9.54 6.11
CA LYS A 8 -12.79 8.65 6.91
C LYS A 8 -11.96 8.10 8.08
N PRO A 9 -12.45 8.17 9.34
CA PRO A 9 -11.73 7.60 10.47
C PRO A 9 -11.52 6.10 10.26
N PRO A 10 -10.41 5.54 10.79
CA PRO A 10 -10.11 4.12 10.65
C PRO A 10 -11.25 3.27 11.20
N VAL A 11 -11.62 2.22 10.47
CA VAL A 11 -12.72 1.34 10.86
C VAL A 11 -12.30 0.54 12.09
N PRO A 12 -13.03 0.62 13.22
CA PRO A 12 -12.70 -0.14 14.43
C PRO A 12 -12.63 -1.64 14.15
N LEU A 13 -11.71 -2.35 14.81
CA LEU A 13 -11.52 -3.80 14.63
C LEU A 13 -12.83 -4.60 14.72
N LYS A 14 -13.74 -4.24 15.63
CA LYS A 14 -15.02 -4.92 15.82
C LYS A 14 -15.94 -4.83 14.58
N ASP A 15 -15.88 -3.73 13.85
CA ASP A 15 -16.76 -3.39 12.74
C ASP A 15 -16.20 -3.87 11.38
N ARG A 16 -14.97 -4.44 11.37
CA ARG A 16 -14.34 -5.04 10.20
C ARG A 16 -14.88 -6.44 9.90
N ASN A 17 -14.89 -6.82 8.63
CA ASN A 17 -15.27 -8.17 8.22
C ASN A 17 -14.23 -9.22 8.69
N ASN A 18 -14.59 -10.51 8.64
CA ASN A 18 -13.73 -11.58 9.15
C ASN A 18 -12.41 -11.73 8.35
N LEU A 19 -12.41 -11.41 7.05
CA LEU A 19 -11.21 -11.46 6.22
C LEU A 19 -10.21 -10.39 6.65
N GLU A 20 -10.68 -9.15 6.85
CA GLU A 20 -9.85 -8.05 7.34
C GLU A 20 -9.29 -8.33 8.75
N LYS A 21 -10.12 -8.88 9.64
CA LYS A 21 -9.69 -9.28 10.99
C LYS A 21 -8.56 -10.31 10.93
N LEU A 22 -8.69 -11.31 10.04
CA LEU A 22 -7.66 -12.32 9.82
C LEU A 22 -6.36 -11.68 9.28
N THR A 23 -6.46 -10.81 8.28
CA THR A 23 -5.29 -10.10 7.73
C THR A 23 -4.56 -9.31 8.82
N LEU A 24 -5.29 -8.56 9.65
CA LEU A 24 -4.70 -7.79 10.74
C LEU A 24 -4.05 -8.69 11.80
N ALA A 25 -4.66 -9.84 12.11
CA ALA A 25 -4.10 -10.81 13.04
C ALA A 25 -2.79 -11.42 12.50
N VAL A 26 -2.76 -11.78 11.20
CA VAL A 26 -1.56 -12.28 10.51
C VAL A 26 -0.43 -11.26 10.57
N LEU A 27 -0.70 -10.01 10.20
CA LEU A 27 0.29 -8.93 10.25
C LEU A 27 0.74 -8.59 11.68
N SER A 28 -0.05 -8.93 12.71
CA SER A 28 0.33 -8.63 14.10
C SER A 28 1.17 -9.72 14.75
N HIS A 29 1.07 -10.98 14.28
CA HIS A 29 1.64 -12.13 14.99
C HIS A 29 2.61 -12.96 14.16
N LEU A 30 2.58 -12.86 12.83
CA LEU A 30 3.47 -13.63 11.97
C LEU A 30 4.60 -12.76 11.43
N PRO A 31 5.84 -13.28 11.38
CA PRO A 31 6.96 -12.56 10.79
C PRO A 31 6.82 -12.57 9.26
N THR A 32 6.00 -11.67 8.74
CA THR A 32 5.66 -11.58 7.31
C THR A 32 6.38 -10.42 6.63
N ALA A 33 6.47 -10.49 5.30
CA ALA A 33 6.69 -9.32 4.46
C ALA A 33 5.35 -8.92 3.83
N VAL A 34 5.16 -7.62 3.60
CA VAL A 34 3.93 -7.05 3.06
C VAL A 34 4.15 -6.65 1.61
N LEU A 35 3.31 -7.17 0.72
CA LEU A 35 3.13 -6.66 -0.63
C LEU A 35 1.80 -5.91 -0.66
N TYR A 36 1.85 -4.59 -0.77
CA TYR A 36 0.66 -3.75 -0.80
C TYR A 36 0.34 -3.33 -2.23
N VAL A 37 -0.86 -3.66 -2.70
CA VAL A 37 -1.29 -3.40 -4.07
C VAL A 37 -2.26 -2.23 -4.10
N HIS A 38 -1.93 -1.23 -4.90
CA HIS A 38 -2.73 -0.05 -5.19
C HIS A 38 -3.42 -0.25 -6.55
N ASP A 39 -4.73 -0.02 -6.61
CA ASP A 39 -5.45 0.06 -7.88
C ASP A 39 -5.98 1.48 -8.05
N LEU A 40 -5.17 2.31 -8.71
CA LEU A 40 -5.48 3.71 -8.94
C LEU A 40 -6.41 3.92 -10.15
N SER A 41 -6.80 2.85 -10.86
CA SER A 41 -7.75 2.96 -11.98
C SER A 41 -9.17 3.26 -11.50
N GLY A 42 -9.47 2.96 -10.23
CA GLY A 42 -10.80 3.10 -9.63
C GLY A 42 -11.75 1.93 -9.92
N GLU A 43 -11.29 0.90 -10.63
CA GLU A 43 -12.11 -0.27 -10.98
C GLU A 43 -12.25 -1.29 -9.84
N CYS A 44 -11.43 -1.20 -8.78
CA CYS A 44 -11.47 -2.12 -7.64
C CYS A 44 -12.65 -1.88 -6.68
N GLY A 45 -13.51 -0.89 -6.95
CA GLY A 45 -14.66 -0.56 -6.10
C GLY A 45 -14.32 0.25 -4.84
N THR A 46 -13.06 0.66 -4.67
CA THR A 46 -12.61 1.55 -3.58
C THR A 46 -12.00 2.82 -4.17
N SER A 47 -12.43 3.99 -3.70
CA SER A 47 -11.89 5.26 -4.23
C SER A 47 -10.40 5.43 -3.89
N PRO A 48 -9.59 6.08 -4.73
CA PRO A 48 -8.18 6.35 -4.41
C PRO A 48 -7.97 7.07 -3.07
N SER A 49 -8.92 7.92 -2.64
CA SER A 49 -8.85 8.60 -1.34
C SER A 49 -9.04 7.65 -0.16
N ASP A 50 -9.99 6.72 -0.27
CA ASP A 50 -10.21 5.69 0.75
C ASP A 50 -9.00 4.74 0.80
N GLN A 51 -8.48 4.34 -0.37
CA GLN A 51 -7.25 3.55 -0.47
C GLN A 51 -6.06 4.25 0.21
N PHE A 52 -5.90 5.57 0.01
CA PHE A 52 -4.84 6.35 0.64
C PHE A 52 -4.96 6.36 2.17
N SER A 53 -6.19 6.50 2.67
CA SER A 53 -6.48 6.52 4.11
C SER A 53 -6.12 5.17 4.77
N ILE A 54 -6.56 4.07 4.16
CA ILE A 54 -6.28 2.70 4.61
C ILE A 54 -4.78 2.40 4.52
N TYR A 55 -4.14 2.83 3.43
CA TYR A 55 -2.70 2.67 3.23
C TYR A 55 -1.90 3.33 4.35
N LYS A 56 -2.18 4.61 4.66
CA LYS A 56 -1.49 5.32 5.75
C LYS A 56 -1.70 4.65 7.10
N GLU A 57 -2.94 4.26 7.43
CA GLU A 57 -3.25 3.53 8.67
C GLU A 57 -2.40 2.26 8.81
N LEU A 58 -2.36 1.43 7.76
CA LEU A 58 -1.64 0.16 7.80
C LEU A 58 -0.12 0.36 7.79
N ARG A 59 0.37 1.35 7.04
CA ARG A 59 1.80 1.67 6.95
C ARG A 59 2.34 2.16 8.30
N GLU A 60 1.58 3.01 8.98
CA GLU A 60 1.92 3.51 10.34
C GLU A 60 1.82 2.40 11.40
N ARG A 61 0.84 1.51 11.27
CA ARG A 61 0.62 0.42 12.24
C ARG A 61 1.66 -0.69 12.16
N PHE A 62 2.17 -1.00 10.96
CA PHE A 62 3.02 -2.17 10.71
C PHE A 62 4.43 -1.79 10.23
N THR A 63 5.01 -0.72 10.77
CA THR A 63 6.35 -0.19 10.41
C THR A 63 7.50 -1.20 10.56
N GLY A 64 7.35 -2.21 11.42
CA GLY A 64 8.36 -3.27 11.62
C GLY A 64 8.43 -4.32 10.51
N HIS A 65 7.50 -4.30 9.55
CA HIS A 65 7.45 -5.27 8.45
C HIS A 65 8.27 -4.79 7.25
N LEU A 66 8.93 -5.74 6.58
CA LEU A 66 9.43 -5.49 5.24
C LEU A 66 8.23 -5.24 4.32
N TRP A 67 8.32 -4.21 3.48
CA TRP A 67 7.15 -3.69 2.75
C TRP A 67 7.54 -3.35 1.32
N LEU A 68 6.68 -3.73 0.38
CA LEU A 68 6.82 -3.42 -1.04
C LEU A 68 5.48 -2.91 -1.57
N ASP A 69 5.48 -1.68 -2.09
CA ASP A 69 4.32 -1.06 -2.72
C ASP A 69 4.29 -1.35 -4.22
N VAL A 70 3.10 -1.67 -4.74
CA VAL A 70 2.87 -2.00 -6.15
C VAL A 70 1.65 -1.25 -6.65
N VAL A 71 1.81 -0.50 -7.73
CA VAL A 71 0.69 0.13 -8.45
C VAL A 71 0.27 -0.79 -9.59
N SER A 72 -0.88 -1.43 -9.45
CA SER A 72 -1.44 -2.32 -10.47
C SER A 72 -2.16 -1.54 -11.57
N LYS A 73 -2.35 -2.19 -12.72
CA LYS A 73 -3.04 -1.63 -13.90
C LYS A 73 -2.43 -0.29 -14.36
N CYS A 74 -1.11 -0.17 -14.31
CA CYS A 74 -0.42 1.07 -14.69
C CYS A 74 -0.68 1.48 -16.15
N ASP A 75 -1.07 0.54 -17.01
CA ASP A 75 -1.51 0.81 -18.38
C ASP A 75 -2.74 1.72 -18.47
N LEU A 76 -3.61 1.70 -17.44
CA LEU A 76 -4.80 2.53 -17.36
C LEU A 76 -4.53 3.92 -16.77
N LEU A 77 -3.42 4.10 -16.04
CA LEU A 77 -3.06 5.39 -15.47
C LEU A 77 -2.58 6.38 -16.53
N ARG A 78 -1.99 5.87 -17.63
CA ARG A 78 -1.49 6.70 -18.73
C ARG A 78 -2.60 7.34 -19.57
N THR A 79 -3.81 6.78 -19.53
CA THR A 79 -4.94 7.19 -20.39
C THR A 79 -5.93 8.13 -19.70
N SER A 80 -5.81 8.36 -18.40
CA SER A 80 -6.73 9.22 -17.64
C SER A 80 -5.99 10.32 -16.87
N PRO A 81 -5.77 11.50 -17.46
CA PRO A 81 -5.30 12.66 -16.71
C PRO A 81 -6.46 13.20 -15.87
N VAL A 82 -6.60 12.73 -14.64
CA VAL A 82 -7.59 13.31 -13.73
C VAL A 82 -7.04 14.63 -13.19
N VAL A 83 -7.34 15.71 -13.91
CA VAL A 83 -7.05 17.09 -13.50
C VAL A 83 -8.06 17.49 -12.44
N TYR A 84 -7.64 17.55 -11.18
CA TYR A 84 -8.38 18.27 -10.14
C TYR A 84 -7.77 19.67 -10.02
N ALA A 85 -8.55 20.68 -10.43
CA ALA A 85 -8.24 22.08 -10.18
C ALA A 85 -8.85 22.47 -8.83
N THR A 86 -8.05 23.02 -7.91
CA THR A 86 -8.40 24.11 -6.96
C THR A 86 -7.28 24.34 -5.95
N ASP A 87 -6.85 25.61 -5.85
CA ASP A 87 -6.14 26.37 -4.78
C ASP A 87 -4.97 25.75 -3.97
N GLU A 88 -4.06 26.65 -3.53
CA GLU A 88 -2.81 26.40 -2.79
C GLU A 88 -2.85 25.15 -1.86
N PRO A 89 -2.01 24.12 -2.09
CA PRO A 89 -2.17 22.82 -1.45
C PRO A 89 -1.81 22.83 0.05
N HIS A 90 -2.72 22.33 0.88
CA HIS A 90 -2.36 21.86 2.23
C HIS A 90 -1.45 20.60 2.10
N PRO A 91 -0.47 20.34 2.97
CA PRO A 91 0.47 19.20 2.81
C PRO A 91 -0.24 17.85 2.64
N SER A 92 -1.30 17.63 3.41
CA SER A 92 -2.15 16.42 3.33
C SER A 92 -2.91 16.28 2.00
N GLN A 93 -3.17 17.39 1.31
CA GLN A 93 -3.85 17.45 0.03
C GLN A 93 -2.86 17.20 -1.12
N LEU A 94 -1.65 17.75 -1.01
CA LEU A 94 -0.54 17.48 -1.93
C LEU A 94 -0.18 15.99 -1.94
N ASP A 95 -0.08 15.35 -0.77
CA ASP A 95 0.23 13.92 -0.67
C ASP A 95 -0.85 13.05 -1.33
N LEU A 96 -2.13 13.39 -1.11
CA LEU A 96 -3.25 12.67 -1.73
C LEU A 96 -3.28 12.88 -3.25
N GLU A 97 -2.98 14.09 -3.72
CA GLU A 97 -2.88 14.38 -5.16
C GLU A 97 -1.73 13.62 -5.81
N ASN A 98 -0.57 13.57 -5.17
CA ASN A 98 0.57 12.78 -5.63
C ASN A 98 0.23 11.29 -5.65
N TYR A 99 -0.36 10.78 -4.57
CA TYR A 99 -0.82 9.40 -4.49
C TYR A 99 -1.82 9.04 -5.60
N ARG A 100 -2.77 9.93 -5.92
CA ARG A 100 -3.73 9.71 -7.01
C ARG A 100 -3.06 9.65 -8.39
N LYS A 101 -1.96 10.37 -8.58
CA LYS A 101 -1.23 10.45 -9.86
C LYS A 101 -0.31 9.24 -10.06
N SER A 102 0.40 8.83 -9.03
CA SER A 102 1.50 7.85 -9.16
C SER A 102 1.58 6.81 -8.06
N GLY A 103 0.70 6.85 -7.06
CA GLY A 103 0.77 6.00 -5.87
C GLY A 103 1.88 6.43 -4.92
N PRO A 104 2.27 5.56 -3.96
CA PRO A 104 3.38 5.83 -3.05
C PRO A 104 4.72 5.95 -3.76
N ASP A 105 5.61 6.78 -3.21
CA ASP A 105 6.97 6.91 -3.72
C ASP A 105 7.73 5.58 -3.67
N GLY A 106 8.39 5.25 -4.78
CA GLY A 106 9.15 4.00 -4.91
C GLY A 106 8.30 2.75 -5.17
N ALA A 107 6.98 2.90 -5.39
CA ALA A 107 6.13 1.78 -5.80
C ALA A 107 6.50 1.26 -7.20
N ILE A 108 6.40 -0.05 -7.39
CA ILE A 108 6.62 -0.69 -8.68
C ILE A 108 5.32 -0.60 -9.49
N ASN A 109 5.39 0.00 -10.68
CA ASN A 109 4.26 0.06 -11.61
C ASN A 109 4.17 -1.26 -12.39
N VAL A 110 3.02 -1.93 -12.32
CA VAL A 110 2.80 -3.20 -13.01
C VAL A 110 1.50 -3.21 -13.79
N SER A 111 1.53 -3.90 -14.92
CA SER A 111 0.32 -4.28 -15.66
C SER A 111 0.41 -5.75 -16.03
N VAL A 112 -0.57 -6.52 -15.57
CA VAL A 112 -0.71 -7.92 -15.98
C VAL A 112 -1.11 -8.01 -17.46
N LYS A 113 -1.83 -7.01 -17.97
CA LYS A 113 -2.32 -6.98 -19.35
C LYS A 113 -1.21 -6.76 -20.37
N THR A 114 -0.26 -5.87 -20.07
CA THR A 114 0.88 -5.57 -20.96
C THR A 114 2.16 -6.28 -20.53
N GLU A 115 2.11 -7.06 -19.44
CA GLU A 115 3.25 -7.69 -18.77
C GLU A 115 4.32 -6.71 -18.24
N GLU A 116 4.03 -5.41 -18.27
CA GLU A 116 4.91 -4.36 -17.77
C GLU A 116 5.18 -4.52 -16.27
N GLY A 117 6.44 -4.37 -15.87
CA GLY A 117 6.88 -4.39 -14.47
C GLY A 117 6.82 -5.77 -13.79
N LEU A 118 6.24 -6.80 -14.41
CA LEU A 118 6.14 -8.14 -13.81
C LEU A 118 7.52 -8.79 -13.56
N PRO A 119 8.52 -8.70 -14.45
CA PRO A 119 9.84 -9.26 -14.17
C PRO A 119 10.53 -8.60 -12.97
N GLU A 120 10.46 -7.27 -12.89
CA GLU A 120 10.98 -6.49 -11.76
C GLU A 120 10.25 -6.87 -10.47
N LEU A 121 8.92 -6.91 -10.49
CA LEU A 121 8.13 -7.31 -9.32
C LEU A 121 8.54 -8.69 -8.79
N LYS A 122 8.70 -9.68 -9.67
CA LYS A 122 9.14 -11.03 -9.28
C LYS A 122 10.51 -10.99 -8.61
N GLN A 123 11.46 -10.26 -9.19
CA GLN A 123 12.80 -10.11 -8.62
C GLN A 123 12.74 -9.45 -7.23
N ARG A 124 12.01 -8.34 -7.10
CA ARG A 124 11.92 -7.56 -5.86
C ARG A 124 11.20 -8.32 -4.75
N VAL A 125 10.17 -9.10 -5.08
CA VAL A 125 9.52 -10.02 -4.13
C VAL A 125 10.48 -11.11 -3.66
N HIS A 126 11.25 -11.70 -4.57
CA HIS A 126 12.24 -12.72 -4.21
C HIS A 126 13.31 -12.16 -3.27
N GLU A 127 13.84 -10.96 -3.55
CA GLU A 127 14.76 -10.24 -2.66
C GLU A 127 14.13 -9.97 -1.28
N LEU A 128 12.89 -9.47 -1.26
CA LEU A 128 12.16 -9.17 -0.03
C LEU A 128 11.98 -10.41 0.86
N LEU A 129 11.62 -11.54 0.26
CA LEU A 129 11.42 -12.81 0.98
C LEU A 129 12.74 -13.36 1.52
N ASN A 130 13.84 -13.25 0.78
CA ASN A 130 15.17 -13.66 1.26
C ASN A 130 15.61 -12.80 2.47
N LEU A 131 15.38 -11.48 2.41
CA LEU A 131 15.64 -10.58 3.54
C LEU A 131 14.77 -10.95 4.76
N GLN A 132 13.50 -11.29 4.54
CA GLN A 132 12.62 -11.71 5.61
C GLN A 132 13.08 -13.01 6.26
N MET A 133 13.50 -13.99 5.46
CA MET A 133 14.04 -15.25 5.96
C MET A 133 15.31 -15.05 6.79
N ALA A 134 16.23 -14.19 6.33
CA ALA A 134 17.43 -13.84 7.10
C ALA A 134 17.07 -13.20 8.45
N LYS A 135 16.12 -12.25 8.46
CA LYS A 135 15.62 -11.61 9.69
C LYS A 135 15.03 -12.61 10.69
N ILE A 136 14.29 -13.61 10.20
CA ILE A 136 13.71 -14.68 11.04
C ILE A 136 14.83 -15.53 11.66
N ILE A 137 15.82 -15.94 10.87
CA ILE A 137 16.96 -16.75 11.33
C ILE A 137 17.77 -16.00 12.40
N ASP A 138 18.09 -14.73 12.17
CA ASP A 138 18.84 -13.91 13.11
C ASP A 138 18.08 -13.72 14.44
N THR A 139 16.76 -13.57 14.39
CA THR A 139 15.93 -13.44 15.59
C THR A 139 15.93 -14.74 16.41
N GLY A 140 15.88 -15.90 15.74
CA GLY A 140 15.96 -17.21 16.40
C GLY A 140 17.30 -17.42 17.11
N ASN A 141 18.42 -17.10 16.44
CA ASN A 141 19.76 -17.26 16.98
C ASN A 141 20.04 -16.39 18.22
N ASN A 142 19.35 -15.25 18.35
CA ASN A 142 19.47 -14.35 19.52
C ASN A 142 18.61 -14.77 20.71
N GLN A 143 17.66 -15.69 20.54
CA GLN A 143 16.85 -16.24 21.65
C GLN A 143 17.49 -17.46 22.32
N GLU A 144 18.50 -18.07 21.69
CA GLU A 144 19.24 -19.24 22.21
C GLU A 144 20.54 -18.88 22.97
N LYS A 145 20.80 -17.59 23.19
CA LYS A 145 21.93 -17.08 24.00
C LYS A 145 21.46 -16.38 25.25
#